data_AF-A0A0L0M9Y2-F1
#
_entry.id   AF-A0A0L0M9Y2-F1
#
_cell.length_a   1.000
_cell.length_b   1.000
_cell.length_c   1.000
_cell.angle_alpha   90.00
_cell.angle_beta   90.00
_cell.angle_gamma   90.00
#
_symmetry.space_group_name_H-M   'P 1'
#
loop_
_entity.id
_entity.type
_entity.pdbx_description
1 polymer ?
#
loop_
_entity_poly.entity_id
_entity_poly.type
_entity_poly.pdbx_seq_one_letter_code
_entity_poly.pdbx_strand_id
1 'polypeptide(L)'
;MVLFDDLRDNEWALVEALFCSEPARSERRGRPRVEARSVVNAVLWVLSTGEGWSKLPGRYPSPPTCRRRFDEWQADGTLAEIVKRLSSNGREVSLRGRIGSSAAKPPAPPSRDRLRGAFWTNPESWRAPAKMA
;
A
#
# COMPACT_ATOMS: atom_id res chain seq x y z
N MET A 1 -11.26 10.06 -21.63
CA MET A 1 -11.28 10.18 -20.16
C MET A 1 -11.83 8.87 -19.63
N VAL A 2 -10.99 7.99 -19.07
CA VAL A 2 -11.45 6.69 -18.59
C VAL A 2 -12.11 6.91 -17.23
N LEU A 3 -13.45 6.86 -17.21
CA LEU A 3 -14.22 6.91 -15.97
C LEU A 3 -14.18 5.53 -15.34
N PHE A 4 -13.28 5.35 -14.38
CA PHE A 4 -13.35 4.23 -13.47
C PHE A 4 -14.45 4.50 -12.43
N ASP A 5 -15.42 3.60 -12.36
CA ASP A 5 -16.45 3.57 -11.32
C ASP A 5 -15.88 2.89 -10.08
N ASP A 6 -15.93 3.55 -8.93
CA ASP A 6 -15.49 2.98 -7.66
C ASP A 6 -16.38 1.76 -7.30
N LEU A 7 -15.89 0.85 -6.45
CA LEU A 7 -16.70 -0.30 -6.00
C LEU A 7 -17.97 0.18 -5.32
N ARG A 8 -19.11 -0.36 -5.75
CA ARG A 8 -20.40 -0.16 -5.09
C ARG A 8 -20.46 -0.98 -3.80
N ASP A 9 -21.37 -0.66 -2.89
CA ASP A 9 -21.45 -1.31 -1.57
C ASP A 9 -21.69 -2.82 -1.68
N ASN A 10 -22.50 -3.25 -2.66
CA ASN A 10 -22.75 -4.68 -2.94
C ASN A 10 -21.50 -5.41 -3.44
N GLU A 11 -20.69 -4.77 -4.28
CA GLU A 11 -19.43 -5.34 -4.76
C GLU A 11 -18.38 -5.34 -3.66
N TRP A 12 -18.35 -4.28 -2.85
CA TRP A 12 -17.49 -4.19 -1.68
C TRP A 12 -17.77 -5.32 -0.70
N ALA A 13 -19.04 -5.63 -0.40
CA ALA A 13 -19.41 -6.70 0.52
C ALA A 13 -18.84 -8.08 0.13
N LEU A 14 -18.67 -8.35 -1.17
CA LEU A 14 -18.05 -9.60 -1.65
C LEU A 14 -16.56 -9.68 -1.31
N VAL A 15 -15.88 -8.52 -1.30
CA VAL A 15 -14.44 -8.42 -1.16
C VAL A 15 -14.02 -8.10 0.27
N GLU A 16 -14.84 -7.38 1.03
CA GLU A 16 -14.60 -6.96 2.41
C GLU A 16 -14.22 -8.14 3.32
N ALA A 17 -14.84 -9.30 3.10
CA ALA A 17 -14.54 -10.53 3.83
C ALA A 17 -13.06 -10.97 3.73
N LEU A 18 -12.32 -10.58 2.69
CA LEU A 18 -10.88 -10.83 2.57
C LEU A 18 -10.05 -9.96 3.52
N PHE A 19 -10.58 -8.82 3.95
CA PHE A 19 -9.90 -7.87 4.83
C PHE A 19 -10.35 -7.99 6.29
N CYS A 20 -11.43 -8.71 6.57
CA CYS A 20 -11.92 -8.97 7.94
C CYS A 20 -10.90 -9.71 8.83
N SER A 21 -9.88 -10.35 8.24
CA SER A 21 -8.79 -10.98 9.00
C SER A 21 -7.67 -10.00 9.40
N GLU A 22 -7.71 -8.73 8.99
CA GLU A 22 -6.72 -7.76 9.47
C GLU A 22 -6.94 -7.53 10.98
N PRO A 23 -5.96 -7.80 11.86
CA PRO A 23 -6.14 -7.64 13.29
C PRO A 23 -6.49 -6.20 13.60
N ALA A 24 -7.65 -6.01 14.23
CA ALA A 24 -8.04 -4.73 14.82
C ALA A 24 -6.91 -4.30 15.76
N ARG A 25 -6.32 -3.14 15.50
CA ARG A 25 -5.16 -2.67 16.26
C ARG A 25 -5.63 -2.43 17.70
N SER A 26 -5.11 -3.23 18.64
CA SER A 26 -5.37 -3.06 20.08
C SER A 26 -4.84 -1.72 20.61
N GLU A 27 -3.85 -1.13 19.94
CA GLU A 27 -3.22 0.12 20.36
C GLU A 27 -3.61 1.31 19.49
N ARG A 28 -4.31 2.28 20.10
CA ARG A 28 -4.74 3.59 19.53
C ARG A 28 -3.57 4.57 19.24
N ARG A 29 -2.34 4.09 18.99
CA ARG A 29 -1.17 4.96 18.76
C ARG A 29 -0.81 5.06 17.27
N GLY A 30 -0.74 6.29 16.74
CA GLY A 30 -0.26 6.60 15.38
C GLY A 30 -1.34 7.01 14.38
N ARG A 31 -0.94 7.22 13.10
CA ARG A 31 -1.84 7.62 12.01
C ARG A 31 -2.93 6.56 11.79
N PRO A 32 -4.20 6.95 11.59
CA PRO A 32 -5.28 6.01 11.27
C PRO A 32 -4.89 5.12 10.09
N ARG A 33 -5.28 3.85 10.16
CA ARG A 33 -5.06 2.90 9.05
C ARG A 33 -5.86 3.40 7.84
N VAL A 34 -5.26 3.33 6.66
CA VAL A 34 -5.96 3.68 5.42
C VAL A 34 -7.11 2.69 5.22
N GLU A 35 -8.27 3.23 4.87
CA GLU A 35 -9.49 2.48 4.61
C GLU A 35 -9.28 1.49 3.43
N ALA A 36 -9.64 0.23 3.63
CA ALA A 36 -9.27 -0.86 2.73
C ALA A 36 -9.95 -0.72 1.35
N ARG A 37 -11.21 -0.30 1.30
CA ARG A 37 -11.96 -0.05 0.06
C ARG A 37 -11.29 1.01 -0.80
N SER A 38 -10.80 2.07 -0.18
CA SER A 38 -10.08 3.16 -0.85
C SER A 38 -8.80 2.66 -1.51
N VAL A 39 -8.09 1.72 -0.87
CA VAL A 39 -6.91 1.07 -1.46
C VAL A 39 -7.32 0.13 -2.59
N VAL A 40 -8.37 -0.68 -2.41
CA VAL A 40 -8.86 -1.59 -3.46
C VAL A 40 -9.30 -0.81 -4.69
N ASN A 41 -10.06 0.29 -4.53
CA ASN A 41 -10.46 1.15 -5.63
C ASN A 41 -9.25 1.74 -6.36
N ALA A 42 -8.22 2.18 -5.62
CA ALA A 42 -6.98 2.69 -6.22
C ALA A 42 -6.24 1.62 -7.03
N VAL A 43 -6.18 0.38 -6.51
CA VAL A 43 -5.55 -0.76 -7.19
C VAL A 43 -6.33 -1.14 -8.46
N LEU A 44 -7.65 -1.25 -8.35
CA LEU A 44 -8.52 -1.54 -9.49
C LEU A 44 -8.46 -0.45 -10.54
N TRP A 45 -8.37 0.83 -10.14
CA TRP A 45 -8.18 1.95 -11.06
C TRP A 45 -6.91 1.79 -11.91
N VAL A 46 -5.79 1.45 -11.26
CA VAL A 46 -4.51 1.19 -11.94
C VAL A 46 -4.63 0.00 -12.89
N LEU A 47 -5.28 -1.08 -12.46
CA LEU A 47 -5.48 -2.29 -13.28
C LEU A 47 -6.36 -2.04 -14.50
N SER A 48 -7.45 -1.28 -14.34
CA SER A 48 -8.40 -0.98 -15.41
C SER A 48 -7.88 0.08 -16.40
N THR A 49 -7.14 1.07 -15.90
CA THR A 49 -6.64 2.18 -16.74
C THR A 49 -5.28 1.84 -17.37
N GLY A 50 -4.51 0.93 -16.76
CA GLY A 50 -3.14 0.61 -17.17
C GLY A 50 -2.14 1.73 -16.90
N GLU A 51 -2.56 2.75 -16.15
CA GLU A 51 -1.75 3.92 -15.83
C GLU A 51 -0.87 3.67 -14.60
N GLY A 52 0.31 4.29 -14.57
CA GLY A 52 1.22 4.17 -13.44
C GLY A 52 0.68 4.82 -12.17
N TRP A 53 1.19 4.38 -11.01
CA TRP A 53 0.85 4.92 -9.68
C TRP A 53 1.00 6.44 -9.56
N SER A 54 1.89 7.07 -10.34
CA SER A 54 2.11 8.53 -10.34
C SER A 54 0.92 9.33 -10.87
N LYS A 55 0.02 8.70 -11.65
CA LYS A 55 -1.19 9.34 -12.20
C LYS A 55 -2.44 9.04 -11.36
N LEU A 56 -2.28 8.37 -10.22
CA LEU A 56 -3.40 8.03 -9.34
C LEU A 56 -4.13 9.31 -8.91
N PRO A 57 -5.46 9.39 -9.11
CA PRO A 57 -6.25 10.54 -8.69
C PRO A 57 -6.10 10.86 -7.20
N GLY A 58 -6.03 12.15 -6.86
CA GLY A 58 -5.85 12.62 -5.48
C GLY A 58 -6.97 12.29 -4.48
N ARG A 59 -8.09 11.72 -4.96
CA ARG A 59 -9.16 11.16 -4.11
C ARG A 59 -8.74 9.87 -3.40
N TYR A 60 -7.74 9.18 -3.95
CA TYR A 60 -7.24 7.94 -3.41
C TYR A 60 -6.13 8.14 -2.37
N PRO A 61 -5.84 7.12 -1.55
CA PRO A 61 -4.71 7.15 -0.64
C PRO A 61 -3.39 7.33 -1.38
N SER A 62 -2.34 7.66 -0.62
CA SER A 62 -1.04 7.97 -1.23
C SER A 62 -0.53 6.81 -2.11
N PRO A 63 -0.02 7.09 -3.33
CA PRO A 63 0.44 6.05 -4.25
C PRO A 63 1.44 5.04 -3.65
N PRO A 64 2.39 5.43 -2.78
CA PRO A 64 3.27 4.47 -2.12
C PRO A 64 2.52 3.47 -1.22
N THR A 65 1.45 3.90 -0.54
CA THR A 65 0.61 3.02 0.27
C THR A 65 -0.12 2.01 -0.60
N CYS A 66 -0.73 2.48 -1.69
CA CYS A 66 -1.48 1.63 -2.62
C CYS A 66 -0.56 0.60 -3.29
N ARG A 67 0.62 1.03 -3.74
CA ARG A 67 1.62 0.13 -4.32
C ARG A 67 2.09 -0.94 -3.34
N ARG A 68 2.37 -0.59 -2.08
CA ARG A 68 2.80 -1.56 -1.07
C ARG A 68 1.73 -2.63 -0.83
N ARG A 69 0.47 -2.21 -0.69
CA ARG A 69 -0.66 -3.13 -0.52
C ARG A 69 -0.89 -4.00 -1.75
N PHE A 70 -0.70 -3.44 -2.94
CA PHE A 70 -0.73 -4.21 -4.19
C PHE A 70 0.32 -5.32 -4.19
N ASP A 71 1.57 -5.00 -3.85
CA ASP A 71 2.65 -6.00 -3.80
C ASP A 71 2.37 -7.08 -2.74
N GLU A 72 1.89 -6.70 -1.55
CA GLU A 72 1.45 -7.63 -0.49
C GLU A 72 0.34 -8.56 -1.01
N TRP A 73 -0.74 -8.02 -1.58
CA TRP A 73 -1.87 -8.81 -2.08
C TRP A 73 -1.55 -9.65 -3.31
N GLN A 74 -0.58 -9.23 -4.12
CA GLN A 74 -0.09 -10.01 -5.24
C GLN A 74 0.72 -11.22 -4.76
N ALA A 75 1.53 -11.07 -3.71
CA ALA A 75 2.28 -12.17 -3.11
C ALA A 75 1.39 -13.16 -2.35
N ASP A 76 0.41 -12.67 -1.58
CA ASP A 76 -0.48 -13.49 -0.76
C ASP A 76 -1.66 -14.08 -1.56
N GLY A 77 -1.79 -13.73 -2.84
CA GLY A 77 -2.88 -14.18 -3.72
C GLY A 77 -4.24 -13.49 -3.47
N THR A 78 -4.33 -12.62 -2.46
CA THR A 78 -5.53 -11.82 -2.18
C THR A 78 -5.99 -11.05 -3.42
N LEU A 79 -5.07 -10.48 -4.19
CA LEU A 79 -5.40 -9.73 -5.40
C LEU A 79 -6.14 -10.58 -6.43
N ALA A 80 -5.70 -11.83 -6.63
CA ALA A 80 -6.33 -12.75 -7.55
C ALA A 80 -7.76 -13.10 -7.09
N GLU A 81 -7.95 -13.28 -5.78
CA GLU A 81 -9.26 -13.55 -5.20
C GLU A 81 -10.21 -12.34 -5.29
N ILE A 82 -9.71 -11.11 -5.10
CA ILE A 82 -10.49 -9.88 -5.34
C ILE A 82 -11.02 -9.86 -6.78
N VAL A 83 -10.13 -10.05 -7.76
CA VAL A 83 -10.49 -10.03 -9.18
C VAL A 83 -11.51 -11.12 -9.48
N LYS A 84 -11.28 -12.34 -8.99
CA LYS A 84 -12.20 -13.47 -9.17
C LYS A 84 -13.60 -13.16 -8.65
N ARG A 85 -13.73 -12.65 -7.41
CA ARG A 85 -15.04 -12.34 -6.81
C ARG A 85 -15.79 -11.25 -7.58
N LEU A 86 -15.08 -10.23 -8.06
CA LEU A 86 -15.67 -9.17 -8.86
C LEU A 86 -16.09 -9.65 -10.25
N SER A 87 -15.27 -10.49 -10.90
CA SER A 87 -15.61 -11.10 -12.19
C SER A 87 -16.80 -12.05 -12.11
N SER A 88 -16.95 -12.81 -11.01
CA SER A 88 -18.14 -13.64 -10.78
C SER A 88 -19.43 -12.82 -10.64
N ASN A 89 -19.34 -11.55 -10.24
CA ASN A 89 -20.47 -10.63 -10.17
C ASN A 89 -20.71 -9.86 -11.49
N GLY A 90 -20.03 -10.23 -12.58
CA GLY A 90 -20.20 -9.63 -13.91
C GLY A 90 -19.37 -8.36 -14.15
N ARG A 91 -18.48 -7.97 -13.23
CA ARG A 91 -17.58 -6.84 -13.45
C ARG A 91 -16.37 -7.28 -14.26
N GLU A 92 -16.25 -6.77 -15.49
CA GLU A 92 -15.08 -7.02 -16.32
C GLU A 92 -13.89 -6.20 -15.81
N VAL A 93 -13.06 -6.81 -14.96
CA VAL A 93 -11.77 -6.25 -14.56
C VAL A 93 -10.77 -6.59 -15.66
N SER A 94 -10.79 -5.79 -16.73
CA SER A 94 -9.75 -5.84 -17.76
C SER A 94 -8.41 -5.53 -17.10
N LEU A 95 -7.54 -6.54 -16.96
CA LEU A 95 -6.14 -6.39 -16.57
C LEU A 95 -5.36 -5.76 -17.74
N ARG A 96 -5.81 -4.60 -18.23
CA ARG A 96 -5.17 -3.90 -19.35
C ARG A 96 -3.92 -3.21 -18.82
N GLY A 97 -2.79 -3.86 -19.03
CA GLY A 97 -1.51 -3.19 -19.13
C GLY A 97 -0.55 -3.51 -18.00
N ARG A 98 0.54 -4.18 -18.41
CA ARG A 98 1.91 -4.10 -17.91
C ARG A 98 2.08 -3.35 -16.58
N ILE A 99 1.56 -3.92 -15.50
CA ILE A 99 2.10 -3.61 -14.18
C ILE A 99 3.45 -4.28 -14.20
N GLY A 100 4.48 -3.53 -14.60
CA GLY A 100 5.83 -4.03 -14.74
C GLY A 100 6.12 -4.88 -13.53
N SER A 101 6.40 -6.16 -13.77
CA SER A 101 6.64 -7.19 -12.77
C SER A 101 7.36 -6.53 -11.62
N SER A 102 6.68 -6.34 -10.49
CA SER A 102 7.33 -5.82 -9.30
C SER A 102 8.32 -6.91 -8.97
N ALA A 103 9.56 -6.77 -9.46
CA ALA A 103 10.64 -7.70 -9.21
C ALA A 103 10.64 -7.83 -7.70
N ALA A 104 10.24 -9.02 -7.21
CA ALA A 104 10.07 -9.30 -5.80
C ALA A 104 11.24 -8.65 -5.09
N LYS A 105 10.98 -7.58 -4.33
CA LYS A 105 12.04 -6.89 -3.63
C LYS A 105 12.71 -7.98 -2.80
N PRO A 106 13.98 -8.32 -3.04
CA PRO A 106 14.62 -9.39 -2.30
C PRO A 106 14.40 -9.08 -0.81
N PRO A 107 14.09 -10.10 0.02
CA PRO A 107 13.83 -9.89 1.43
C PRO A 107 14.93 -8.98 1.96
N ALA A 108 14.52 -7.93 2.67
CA ALA A 108 15.46 -6.95 3.19
C ALA A 108 16.61 -7.74 3.84
N PRO A 109 17.88 -7.49 3.46
CA PRO A 109 18.98 -8.19 4.10
C PRO A 109 18.83 -8.03 5.62
N PRO A 110 19.07 -9.09 6.41
CA PRO A 110 18.95 -9.00 7.87
C PRO A 110 19.70 -7.75 8.31
N SER A 111 19.04 -6.94 9.14
CA SER A 111 19.52 -5.63 9.60
C SER A 111 21.01 -5.71 9.88
N ARG A 112 21.83 -5.30 8.91
CA ARG A 112 23.25 -5.15 9.12
C ARG A 112 23.35 -3.94 10.00
N ASP A 113 23.57 -4.22 11.29
CA ASP A 113 24.02 -3.32 12.34
C ASP A 113 25.16 -2.44 11.80
N ARG A 114 24.78 -1.38 11.10
CA ARG A 114 25.68 -0.38 10.50
C ARG A 114 25.13 0.98 10.82
N LEU A 115 24.96 1.22 12.13
CA LEU A 115 25.05 2.56 12.68
C LEU A 115 26.29 2.58 13.60
N ARG A 116 27.48 2.58 12.98
CA ARG A 116 28.62 3.27 13.60
C ARG A 116 28.32 4.77 13.49
N GLY A 117 28.18 5.43 14.64
CA GLY A 117 28.53 6.84 14.76
C GLY A 117 27.39 7.85 14.69
N ALA A 118 26.37 7.71 15.52
CA ALA A 118 25.67 8.84 16.16
C ALA A 118 24.73 8.29 17.23
N PHE A 119 25.24 8.14 18.45
CA PHE A 119 24.42 7.74 19.60
C PHE A 119 23.88 9.00 20.27
N TRP A 120 22.55 9.11 20.38
CA TRP A 120 21.89 10.18 21.16
C TRP A 120 22.24 10.12 22.66
N THR A 121 22.86 9.03 23.10
CA THR A 121 23.42 8.83 24.44
C THR A 121 24.74 9.54 24.68
N ASN A 122 25.40 10.11 23.65
CA ASN A 122 26.60 10.92 23.83
C ASN A 122 26.22 12.42 24.03
N PRO A 123 26.47 13.01 25.21
CA PRO A 123 26.15 14.41 25.49
C PRO A 123 26.88 15.42 24.59
N GLU A 124 27.99 15.02 23.98
CA GLU A 124 28.81 15.86 23.11
C GLU A 124 28.20 16.05 21.72
N SER A 125 27.29 15.17 21.29
CA SER A 125 26.68 15.24 19.96
C SER A 125 25.64 16.36 19.81
N TRP A 126 25.18 16.95 20.92
CA TRP A 126 24.19 18.05 20.94
C TRP A 126 24.65 19.27 21.74
N ARG A 127 25.85 19.26 22.31
CA ARG A 127 26.43 20.46 22.95
C ARG A 127 27.07 21.34 21.88
N ALA A 128 26.67 22.62 21.87
CA ALA A 128 27.34 23.64 21.07
C ALA A 128 28.82 23.73 21.47
N PRO A 129 29.74 23.99 20.51
CA PRO A 129 31.16 24.09 20.82
C PRO A 129 31.37 25.16 21.90
N ALA A 130 32.01 24.78 23.00
CA ALA A 130 32.37 25.73 24.04
C ALA A 130 33.27 26.79 23.41
N LYS A 131 32.85 28.07 23.47
CA LYS A 131 33.65 29.20 23.02
C LYS A 131 35.01 29.14 23.70
N MET A 132 36.06 28.86 22.94
CA MET A 132 37.43 29.12 23.37
C MET A 132 37.61 30.65 23.35
N ALA A 133 38.08 31.18 24.48
CA ALA A 133 38.36 32.60 24.71
C ALA A 133 39.57 33.07 23.90
#